data_AF-X1L3J7-F1
#
_entry.id   AF-X1L3J7-F1
#
_cell.length_a   1.000
_cell.length_b   1.000
_cell.length_c   1.000
_cell.angle_alpha   90.00
_cell.angle_beta   90.00
_cell.angle_gamma   90.00
#
_symmetry.space_group_name_H-M   'P 1'
#
loop_
_entity.id
_entity.type
_entity.pdbx_description
1 polymer ?
#
loop_
_entity_poly.entity_id
_entity_poly.type
_entity_poly.pdbx_seq_one_letter_code
_entity_poly.pdbx_strand_id
1 'polypeptide(L)' 'KFVNMENYLSELIGVKVDLVEKSALKPRIGKHILKEVVLL' A
#
# COMPACT_ATOMS: atom_id res chain seq x y z
N LYS A 1 -5.64 7.15 11.56
CA LYS A 1 -6.58 6.39 10.68
C LYS A 1 -5.82 5.38 9.83
N PHE A 2 -4.82 5.82 9.07
CA PHE A 2 -3.97 4.98 8.23
C PHE A 2 -3.33 3.79 8.98
N VAL A 3 -2.61 4.07 10.06
CA VAL A 3 -2.00 3.05 10.95
C VAL A 3 -3.02 2.03 11.48
N ASN A 4 -4.23 2.46 11.81
CA ASN A 4 -5.25 1.54 12.34
C ASN A 4 -5.72 0.56 11.26
N MET A 5 -5.76 0.99 10.00
CA MET A 5 -6.13 0.14 8.87
C MET A 5 -4.99 -0.82 8.50
N GLU A 6 -3.74 -0.37 8.54
CA GLU A 6 -2.57 -1.24 8.39
C GLU A 6 -2.54 -2.34 9.44
N ASN A 7 -2.74 -1.98 10.71
CA ASN A 7 -2.78 -2.95 11.81
C ASN A 7 -3.93 -3.93 11.63
N TYR A 8 -5.13 -3.44 11.35
CA TYR A 8 -6.31 -4.29 11.12
C TYR A 8 -6.11 -5.28 9.96
N LEU A 9 -5.60 -4.81 8.81
CA LEU A 9 -5.33 -5.68 7.67
C LEU A 9 -4.18 -6.66 7.95
N SER A 10 -3.17 -6.22 8.70
CA SER A 10 -2.06 -7.09 9.10
C SER A 10 -2.53 -8.22 10.00
N GLU A 11 -3.39 -7.92 10.97
CA GLU A 11 -4.01 -8.92 11.85
C GLU A 11 -4.93 -9.86 11.06
N LEU A 12 -5.71 -9.33 10.11
CA LEU A 12 -6.65 -10.11 9.30
C LEU A 12 -5.95 -11.10 8.35
N ILE A 13 -4.85 -10.69 7.71
CA ILE A 13 -4.13 -11.50 6.71
C ILE A 13 -3.00 -12.32 7.38
N GLY A 14 -2.57 -11.94 8.58
CA GLY A 14 -1.50 -12.60 9.32
C GLY A 14 -0.09 -12.25 8.81
N VAL A 15 0.04 -11.20 8.01
CA VAL A 15 1.31 -10.69 7.48
C VAL A 15 1.39 -9.18 7.64
N LYS A 16 2.60 -8.62 7.70
CA LYS A 16 2.76 -7.16 7.77
C LYS A 16 2.23 -6.50 6.50
N VAL A 17 1.25 -5.61 6.66
CA VAL A 17 0.69 -4.76 5.60
C VAL A 17 1.24 -3.35 5.75
N ASP A 18 1.73 -2.77 4.65
CA ASP A 18 2.17 -1.38 4.53
C ASP A 18 1.30 -0.72 3.46
N LEU A 19 0.49 0.24 3.87
CA LEU A 19 -0.38 0.97 2.95
C LEU A 19 0.37 2.21 2.46
N VAL A 20 0.07 2.65 1.23
CA VAL A 20 0.61 3.93 0.74
C VAL A 20 -0.46 4.70 -0.04
N GLU A 21 -0.45 6.03 0.08
CA GLU A 21 -1.21 6.86 -0.84
C GLU A 21 -0.43 7.07 -2.15
N LYS A 22 -1.13 7.06 -3.29
CA LYS A 22 -0.52 7.30 -4.61
C LYS A 22 0.22 8.65 -4.69
N SER A 23 -0.29 9.66 -4.00
CA SER A 23 0.30 11.01 -3.86
C SER A 23 1.63 11.01 -3.13
N ALA A 24 1.85 10.05 -2.21
CA ALA A 24 3.09 9.95 -1.43
C ALA A 24 4.25 9.32 -2.23
N LEU A 25 3.97 8.73 -3.40
CA LEU A 25 4.98 8.09 -4.23
C LEU A 25 5.85 9.13 -4.96
N LYS A 26 7.17 9.02 -4.80
CA LYS A 26 8.11 9.81 -5.61
C LYS A 26 7.87 9.54 -7.11
N PRO A 27 7.85 10.56 -7.99
CA PRO A 27 7.48 10.38 -9.39
C PRO A 27 8.25 9.27 -10.12
N ARG A 28 9.54 9.08 -9.80
CA ARG A 28 10.35 8.03 -10.42
C ARG A 28 9.87 6.63 -10.02
N ILE A 29 9.66 6.39 -8.73
CA ILE A 29 9.25 5.07 -8.20
C ILE A 29 7.78 4.80 -8.48
N GLY A 30 6.91 5.82 -8.36
CA GLY A 30 5.49 5.70 -8.63
C GLY A 30 5.20 5.21 -10.05
N LYS A 31 5.99 5.62 -11.06
CA LYS A 31 5.86 5.10 -12.43
C LYS A 31 6.09 3.60 -12.54
N HIS A 32 6.94 3.01 -11.70
CA HIS A 32 7.20 1.57 -11.69
C HIS A 32 6.09 0.85 -10.93
N ILE A 33 5.78 1.29 -9.70
CA ILE A 33 4.72 0.70 -8.87
C ILE A 33 3.38 0.68 -9.62
N LEU A 34 2.99 1.79 -10.27
CA LEU A 34 1.71 1.89 -10.99
C LEU A 34 1.60 0.94 -12.19
N LYS A 35 2.73 0.47 -12.75
CA LYS A 35 2.71 -0.54 -13.82
C LYS A 35 2.50 -1.95 -13.28
N GLU A 36 2.77 -2.18 -12.00
CA GLU A 36 2.70 -3.49 -11.33
C GLU A 36 1.39 -3.66 -10.53
N VAL A 37 0.55 -2.62 -10.45
CA VAL A 37 -0.75 -2.69 -9.76
C VAL A 37 -1.65 -3.72 -10.43
N VAL A 38 -2.16 -4.66 -9.63
CA VAL A 38 -3.20 -5.61 -10.03
C VAL A 38 -4.55 -5.04 -9.58
N LEU A 39 -5.47 -4.86 -10.54
CA LEU A 39 -6.88 -4.53 -10.27
C LEU A 39 -7.67 -5.83 -10.26
N LEU A 40 -8.40 -6.08 -9.17
CA LEU A 40 -9.28 -7.24 -8.98
C LEU A 40 -10.74 -6.85 -9.26
#